data_AF-A0A972EAC9-F1
#
_entry.id   AF-A0A972EAC9-F1
#
_cell.length_a   1.000
_cell.length_b   1.000
_cell.length_c   1.000
_cell.angle_alpha   90.00
_cell.angle_beta   90.00
_cell.angle_gamma   90.00
#
_symmetry.space_group_name_H-M   'P 1'
#
loop_
_entity.id
_entity.type
_entity.pdbx_description
1 polymer ?
#
loop_
_entity_poly.entity_id
_entity_poly.type
_entity_poly.pdbx_seq_one_letter_code
_entity_poly.pdbx_strand_id
1 'polypeptide(L)'
;MKKLFFALLLLLGACTPKAFVTIDGPNLVGTDGQPFLIKGTNLGNWLNPEGYMFGFGRATSPRMINEAVCELVGPDEATAFWKAFKDNYITEDDIAFIASTGANTIRLPFHYKLFTNEDYMGLSENQDGFERMDAVVEWCRKYGLYLILDMHDAPGGQTGDNIDDSYGYCWLFESEASQALFCSIWKKIAAHFKDEPVILGYELLNEPIAPYFRNIEELNAKLEPLYKQGVAAIREVDRNHIVLLGGAQWNGNFEPLSDWTFDDKIMYTCHRYGGDTDANAIRSFIDFRDKTGLPMYMGEIGHGTDQWQAEFCKTLEENNIGWTFWPYKKIDNSCMMAYEAPEGWQLVRRFADGQRSSFGELRRSVPDRDSARVALAGLLEAVKFVNCKPQEGYIRSIRLQEPAKVLVLREMGGHHLPFTEAVMPWLRRAALTSGLELTECHSARELGTGFTEAYDAILQLDFPPYPWPEQAQETFKAYLEEGRGGWVGLHHASLLGEFDGYPMWTWFSDFLGGIRYQNYIADLSDGEVFVEQPDHPVMKGLPGRFVIPDDEWYTYDCNPRDNPVIEVLASVDEDTYSRKTAVKMGDHPVVWTNSSLPGRNLYLQFGHSPKLADNEAFKTLLLQSVLWAAGR
;
A
#
# COMPACT_ATOMS: atom_id res chain seq x y z
N MET A 1 -14.82 40.13 65.82
CA MET A 1 -14.87 40.57 64.41
C MET A 1 -13.48 40.42 63.78
N LYS A 2 -13.25 39.35 63.02
CA LYS A 2 -12.09 39.23 62.12
C LYS A 2 -12.58 38.60 60.82
N LYS A 3 -12.44 39.33 59.72
CA LYS A 3 -12.81 38.95 58.35
C LYS A 3 -11.83 37.91 57.82
N LEU A 4 -12.31 36.82 57.24
CA LEU A 4 -11.51 35.89 56.43
C LEU A 4 -11.80 36.18 54.96
N PHE A 5 -10.75 36.48 54.19
CA PHE A 5 -10.78 36.66 52.74
C PHE A 5 -10.75 35.28 52.07
N PHE A 6 -11.70 35.00 51.18
CA PHE A 6 -11.62 33.88 50.22
C PHE A 6 -10.87 34.36 48.98
N ALA A 7 -9.74 33.73 48.66
CA ALA A 7 -9.07 33.89 47.37
C ALA A 7 -9.59 32.81 46.41
N LEU A 8 -10.19 33.24 45.31
CA LEU A 8 -10.63 32.40 44.21
C LEU A 8 -9.42 32.15 43.29
N LEU A 9 -8.90 30.92 43.24
CA LEU A 9 -7.91 30.54 42.23
C LEU A 9 -8.65 30.29 40.90
N LEU A 10 -8.42 31.15 39.90
CA LEU A 10 -8.71 30.83 38.51
C LEU A 10 -7.67 29.80 38.01
N LEU A 11 -8.12 28.60 37.67
CA LEU A 11 -7.37 27.66 36.84
C LEU A 11 -7.35 28.19 35.41
N LEU A 12 -6.28 28.89 35.04
CA LEU A 12 -5.92 29.12 33.65
C LEU A 12 -5.47 27.77 33.07
N GLY A 13 -6.27 27.20 32.16
CA GLY A 13 -5.85 26.06 31.37
C GLY A 13 -4.64 26.45 30.54
N ALA A 14 -3.49 25.86 30.83
CA ALA A 14 -2.32 25.96 29.97
C ALA A 14 -2.63 25.21 28.67
N CYS A 15 -2.73 25.95 27.56
CA CYS A 15 -2.79 25.37 26.24
C CYS A 15 -1.43 24.72 25.98
N THR A 16 -1.34 23.39 25.99
CA THR A 16 -0.16 22.69 25.48
C THR A 16 0.02 23.08 24.01
N PRO A 17 1.23 23.46 23.57
CA PRO A 17 1.48 23.73 22.15
C PRO A 17 1.00 22.54 21.32
N LYS A 18 0.25 22.79 20.23
CA LYS A 18 -0.08 21.74 19.27
C LYS A 18 1.24 21.19 18.70
N ALA A 19 1.42 19.87 18.76
CA ALA A 19 2.60 19.22 18.21
C ALA A 19 2.44 19.07 16.69
N PHE A 20 3.50 19.32 15.94
CA PHE A 20 3.59 19.13 14.49
C PHE A 20 4.62 18.05 14.18
N VAL A 21 4.47 17.36 13.04
CA VAL A 21 5.55 16.54 12.48
C VAL A 21 6.75 17.45 12.23
N THR A 22 7.95 16.99 12.59
CA THR A 22 9.18 17.77 12.46
C THR A 22 10.27 16.95 11.79
N ILE A 23 11.41 17.59 11.53
CA ILE A 23 12.58 17.00 10.88
C ILE A 23 13.68 16.79 11.92
N ASP A 24 14.34 15.64 11.86
CA ASP A 24 15.60 15.36 12.56
C ASP A 24 16.59 14.69 11.59
N GLY A 25 17.48 15.49 11.03
CA GLY A 25 18.36 15.08 9.93
C GLY A 25 17.55 14.51 8.75
N PRO A 26 17.88 13.31 8.25
CA PRO A 26 17.15 12.70 7.13
C PRO A 26 15.78 12.12 7.51
N ASN A 27 15.35 12.23 8.78
CA ASN A 27 14.15 11.59 9.29
C ASN A 27 13.02 12.59 9.50
N LEU A 28 11.79 12.11 9.33
CA LEU A 28 10.62 12.76 9.93
C LEU A 28 10.38 12.19 11.33
N VAL A 29 9.93 13.04 12.23
CA VAL A 29 9.58 12.69 13.61
C VAL A 29 8.12 13.06 13.84
N GLY A 30 7.33 12.08 14.24
CA GLY A 30 5.91 12.21 14.53
C GLY A 30 5.65 13.11 15.75
N THR A 31 4.37 13.45 15.94
CA THR A 31 3.92 14.28 17.08
C THR A 31 4.08 13.58 18.43
N ASP A 32 4.29 12.26 18.43
CA ASP A 32 4.61 11.40 19.56
C ASP A 32 6.13 11.26 19.81
N GLY A 33 6.97 11.89 18.98
CA GLY A 33 8.43 11.80 19.05
C GLY A 33 9.01 10.53 18.45
N GLN A 34 8.21 9.66 17.83
CA GLN A 34 8.71 8.46 17.14
C GLN A 34 9.10 8.76 15.70
N PRO A 35 9.98 7.95 15.08
CA PRO A 35 10.22 8.02 13.65
C PRO A 35 8.92 7.92 12.85
N PHE A 36 8.74 8.82 11.90
CA PHE A 36 7.58 8.85 11.03
C PHE A 36 8.00 8.56 9.59
N LEU A 37 7.39 7.55 8.96
CA LEU A 37 7.61 7.23 7.55
C LEU A 37 6.29 7.44 6.81
N ILE A 38 6.28 8.29 5.78
CA ILE A 38 5.08 8.53 4.98
C ILE A 38 4.70 7.24 4.24
N LYS A 39 3.47 6.76 4.42
CA LYS A 39 2.89 5.62 3.71
C LYS A 39 1.46 5.97 3.32
N GLY A 40 1.20 6.18 2.03
CA GLY A 40 -0.12 6.67 1.62
C GLY A 40 -0.43 6.62 0.13
N THR A 41 -1.38 7.47 -0.27
CA THR A 41 -1.86 7.62 -1.64
C THR A 41 -2.20 9.07 -1.97
N ASN A 42 -2.48 9.32 -3.25
CA ASN A 42 -2.80 10.63 -3.80
C ASN A 42 -4.28 10.74 -4.19
N LEU A 43 -4.92 11.88 -3.89
CA LEU A 43 -6.28 12.20 -4.34
C LEU A 43 -6.31 12.80 -5.76
N GLY A 44 -5.52 12.20 -6.67
CA GLY A 44 -5.50 12.55 -8.08
C GLY A 44 -6.86 12.37 -8.75
N ASN A 45 -7.01 13.00 -9.92
CA ASN A 45 -8.25 13.09 -10.69
C ASN A 45 -9.37 13.95 -10.12
N TRP A 46 -9.19 14.57 -8.94
CA TRP A 46 -10.25 15.29 -8.24
C TRP A 46 -10.13 16.81 -8.40
N LEU A 47 -9.33 17.46 -7.56
CA LEU A 47 -9.03 18.90 -7.63
C LEU A 47 -7.92 19.21 -8.65
N ASN A 48 -7.38 18.18 -9.28
CA ASN A 48 -6.59 18.20 -10.50
C ASN A 48 -6.92 16.95 -11.35
N PRO A 49 -7.75 17.07 -12.40
CA PRO A 49 -8.05 15.98 -13.33
C PRO A 49 -7.05 15.84 -14.47
N GLU A 50 -6.63 14.60 -14.73
CA GLU A 50 -5.76 14.24 -15.86
C GLU A 50 -6.50 13.38 -16.88
N GLY A 51 -6.27 13.65 -18.17
CA GLY A 51 -7.07 13.05 -19.24
C GLY A 51 -7.02 11.53 -19.29
N TYR A 52 -5.85 10.94 -19.04
CA TYR A 52 -5.69 9.49 -19.11
C TYR A 52 -6.54 8.75 -18.06
N MET A 53 -6.82 9.39 -16.91
CA MET A 53 -7.67 8.82 -15.86
C MET A 53 -9.16 8.82 -16.21
N PHE A 54 -9.56 9.57 -17.24
CA PHE A 54 -10.86 9.46 -17.92
C PHE A 54 -10.80 8.54 -19.15
N GLY A 55 -9.59 8.10 -19.52
CA GLY A 55 -9.29 7.36 -20.74
C GLY A 55 -9.17 8.24 -21.99
N PHE A 56 -8.90 9.53 -21.84
CA PHE A 56 -8.64 10.45 -22.95
C PHE A 56 -7.16 10.41 -23.34
N GLY A 57 -6.88 10.40 -24.64
CA GLY A 57 -5.54 10.51 -25.21
C GLY A 57 -5.19 11.90 -25.76
N ARG A 58 -6.15 12.82 -25.93
CA ARG A 58 -5.87 14.20 -26.40
C ARG A 58 -6.35 15.31 -25.48
N ALA A 59 -7.47 15.13 -24.79
CA ALA A 59 -7.91 16.07 -23.77
C ALA A 59 -7.15 15.76 -22.47
N THR A 60 -5.89 16.17 -22.38
CA THR A 60 -4.96 15.65 -21.38
C THR A 60 -4.85 16.50 -20.11
N SER A 61 -5.04 17.83 -20.19
CA SER A 61 -4.97 18.75 -19.05
C SER A 61 -6.36 19.17 -18.53
N PRO A 62 -6.47 19.71 -17.29
CA PRO A 62 -7.72 20.22 -16.72
C PRO A 62 -8.50 21.14 -17.67
N ARG A 63 -7.84 22.11 -18.32
CA ARG A 63 -8.47 23.01 -19.30
C ARG A 63 -8.99 22.27 -20.52
N MET A 64 -8.20 21.36 -21.09
CA MET A 64 -8.60 20.63 -22.31
C MET A 64 -9.77 19.68 -22.05
N ILE A 65 -9.83 19.10 -20.85
CA ILE A 65 -10.94 18.27 -20.39
C ILE A 65 -12.19 19.14 -20.24
N ASN A 66 -12.09 20.26 -19.51
CA ASN A 66 -13.21 21.18 -19.34
C ASN A 66 -13.72 21.72 -20.70
N GLU A 67 -12.83 22.08 -21.61
CA GLU A 67 -13.18 22.51 -22.98
C GLU A 67 -13.96 21.43 -23.72
N ALA A 68 -13.52 20.16 -23.65
CA ALA A 68 -14.25 19.04 -24.25
C ALA A 68 -15.66 18.88 -23.65
N VAL A 69 -15.81 19.00 -22.33
CA VAL A 69 -17.12 18.91 -21.67
C VAL A 69 -18.02 20.08 -22.09
N CYS A 70 -17.50 21.31 -22.11
CA CYS A 70 -18.23 22.50 -22.57
C CYS A 70 -18.69 22.38 -24.02
N GLU A 71 -17.86 21.89 -24.93
CA GLU A 71 -18.24 21.67 -26.33
C GLU A 71 -19.32 20.58 -26.47
N LEU A 72 -19.29 19.58 -25.58
CA LEU A 72 -20.16 18.42 -25.58
C LEU A 72 -21.54 18.66 -24.99
N VAL A 73 -21.67 19.48 -23.94
CA VAL A 73 -22.96 19.72 -23.25
C VAL A 73 -23.31 21.19 -23.01
N GLY A 74 -22.40 22.12 -23.28
CA GLY A 74 -22.55 23.54 -22.99
C GLY A 74 -22.00 23.94 -21.62
N PRO A 75 -21.76 25.24 -21.38
CA PRO A 75 -21.07 25.73 -20.17
C PRO A 75 -21.87 25.53 -18.88
N ASP A 76 -23.19 25.73 -18.91
CA ASP A 76 -24.04 25.59 -17.71
C ASP A 76 -24.06 24.13 -17.22
N GLU A 77 -24.18 23.17 -18.14
CA GLU A 77 -24.16 21.76 -17.81
C GLU A 77 -22.76 21.24 -17.46
N ALA A 78 -21.72 21.79 -18.08
CA ALA A 78 -20.34 21.52 -17.65
C ALA A 78 -20.10 21.97 -16.21
N THR A 79 -20.62 23.16 -15.85
CA THR A 79 -20.55 23.69 -14.48
C THR A 79 -21.28 22.78 -13.50
N ALA A 80 -22.50 22.36 -13.82
CA ALA A 80 -23.26 21.42 -12.99
C ALA A 80 -22.55 20.06 -12.85
N PHE A 81 -22.00 19.54 -13.95
CA PHE A 81 -21.21 18.31 -13.97
C PHE A 81 -20.01 18.40 -13.03
N TRP A 82 -19.18 19.44 -13.15
CA TRP A 82 -17.98 19.58 -12.34
C TRP A 82 -18.27 19.79 -10.86
N LYS A 83 -19.32 20.54 -10.52
CA LYS A 83 -19.76 20.64 -9.13
C LYS A 83 -20.11 19.26 -8.59
N ALA A 84 -20.97 18.52 -9.29
CA ALA A 84 -21.38 17.18 -8.86
C ALA A 84 -20.21 16.18 -8.84
N PHE A 85 -19.27 16.30 -9.78
CA PHE A 85 -18.07 15.48 -9.83
C PHE A 85 -17.23 15.73 -8.58
N LYS A 86 -16.91 16.99 -8.27
CA LYS A 86 -16.13 17.31 -7.07
C LYS A 86 -16.85 16.88 -5.77
N ASP A 87 -18.18 16.93 -5.72
CA ASP A 87 -18.97 16.53 -4.55
C ASP A 87 -19.07 15.00 -4.37
N ASN A 88 -18.97 14.22 -5.47
CA ASN A 88 -19.10 12.76 -5.45
C ASN A 88 -17.76 12.03 -5.50
N TYR A 89 -16.70 12.65 -6.05
CA TYR A 89 -15.45 11.94 -6.34
C TYR A 89 -14.64 11.65 -5.08
N ILE A 90 -14.53 12.58 -4.12
CA ILE A 90 -13.92 12.27 -2.81
C ILE A 90 -14.91 12.68 -1.73
N THR A 91 -15.22 11.74 -0.85
CA THR A 91 -16.11 11.91 0.29
C THR A 91 -15.43 11.43 1.58
N GLU A 92 -16.08 11.63 2.73
CA GLU A 92 -15.59 11.10 4.00
C GLU A 92 -15.38 9.58 3.96
N ASP A 93 -16.25 8.83 3.27
CA ASP A 93 -16.15 7.37 3.16
C ASP A 93 -14.87 6.95 2.43
N ASP A 94 -14.43 7.72 1.42
CA ASP A 94 -13.15 7.49 0.74
C ASP A 94 -11.97 7.66 1.72
N ILE A 95 -11.98 8.71 2.55
CA ILE A 95 -10.93 8.96 3.54
C ILE A 95 -10.93 7.90 4.65
N ALA A 96 -12.12 7.49 5.12
CA ALA A 96 -12.28 6.42 6.09
C ALA A 96 -11.72 5.10 5.55
N PHE A 97 -11.96 4.81 4.27
CA PHE A 97 -11.42 3.64 3.60
C PHE A 97 -9.90 3.70 3.49
N ILE A 98 -9.32 4.81 3.03
CA ILE A 98 -7.85 5.00 2.97
C ILE A 98 -7.21 4.78 4.35
N ALA A 99 -7.79 5.32 5.41
CA ALA A 99 -7.30 5.06 6.78
C ALA A 99 -7.39 3.57 7.14
N SER A 100 -8.48 2.89 6.77
CA SER A 100 -8.67 1.47 7.08
C SER A 100 -7.63 0.55 6.41
N THR A 101 -7.01 0.98 5.31
CA THR A 101 -5.93 0.22 4.66
C THR A 101 -4.59 0.36 5.38
N GLY A 102 -4.51 1.16 6.45
CA GLY A 102 -3.28 1.44 7.20
C GLY A 102 -2.47 2.63 6.67
N ALA A 103 -2.98 3.39 5.71
CA ALA A 103 -2.32 4.63 5.31
C ALA A 103 -2.20 5.58 6.50
N ASN A 104 -1.12 6.37 6.54
CA ASN A 104 -0.92 7.42 7.54
C ASN A 104 -0.94 8.83 6.95
N THR A 105 -0.86 8.95 5.62
CA THR A 105 -0.75 10.23 4.91
C THR A 105 -1.56 10.20 3.62
N ILE A 106 -2.16 11.33 3.28
CA ILE A 106 -2.77 11.59 1.98
C ILE A 106 -2.04 12.78 1.34
N ARG A 107 -1.72 12.67 0.05
CA ARG A 107 -1.30 13.81 -0.78
C ARG A 107 -2.50 14.32 -1.57
N LEU A 108 -2.78 15.62 -1.49
CA LEU A 108 -3.90 16.29 -2.14
C LEU A 108 -3.37 17.23 -3.24
N PRO A 109 -3.32 16.74 -4.49
CA PRO A 109 -3.10 17.57 -5.67
C PRO A 109 -4.22 18.59 -5.83
N PHE A 110 -3.87 19.84 -6.10
CA PHE A 110 -4.84 20.88 -6.39
C PHE A 110 -4.37 21.86 -7.46
N HIS A 111 -5.33 22.42 -8.17
CA HIS A 111 -5.11 23.45 -9.17
C HIS A 111 -5.14 24.88 -8.55
N TYR A 112 -4.18 25.75 -8.86
CA TYR A 112 -4.08 27.09 -8.26
C TYR A 112 -5.33 27.98 -8.41
N LYS A 113 -6.05 27.84 -9.54
CA LYS A 113 -7.29 28.60 -9.82
C LYS A 113 -8.40 28.39 -8.79
N LEU A 114 -8.33 27.34 -7.95
CA LEU A 114 -9.20 27.18 -6.78
C LEU A 114 -9.08 28.32 -5.74
N PHE A 115 -8.07 29.19 -5.90
CA PHE A 115 -7.81 30.32 -5.00
C PHE A 115 -7.77 31.67 -5.74
N THR A 116 -8.28 31.73 -6.97
CA THR A 116 -8.33 32.93 -7.82
C THR A 116 -9.75 33.17 -8.36
N ASN A 117 -9.93 34.25 -9.12
CA ASN A 117 -11.17 34.55 -9.84
C ASN A 117 -11.09 34.14 -11.32
N GLU A 118 -10.20 33.21 -11.64
CA GLU A 118 -10.17 32.61 -12.97
C GLU A 118 -11.22 31.50 -13.04
N ASP A 119 -11.77 31.27 -14.24
CA ASP A 119 -12.67 30.14 -14.45
C ASP A 119 -11.90 28.83 -14.23
N TYR A 120 -12.43 28.03 -13.32
CA TYR A 120 -11.99 26.67 -13.07
C TYR A 120 -13.23 25.80 -12.91
N MET A 121 -13.51 25.04 -13.97
CA MET A 121 -14.55 24.00 -13.96
C MET A 121 -15.92 24.54 -13.55
N GLY A 122 -16.27 25.73 -14.06
CA GLY A 122 -17.59 26.33 -13.91
C GLY A 122 -17.73 27.34 -12.77
N LEU A 123 -16.68 27.54 -11.97
CA LEU A 123 -16.61 28.64 -11.01
C LEU A 123 -15.59 29.67 -11.49
N SER A 124 -15.98 30.94 -11.55
CA SER A 124 -15.11 32.09 -11.88
C SER A 124 -14.98 33.11 -10.73
N GLU A 125 -15.75 32.92 -9.66
CA GLU A 125 -15.66 33.64 -8.40
C GLU A 125 -16.17 32.73 -7.28
N ASN A 126 -15.84 33.06 -6.02
CA ASN A 126 -16.22 32.24 -4.85
C ASN A 126 -15.81 30.78 -5.00
N GLN A 127 -14.58 30.54 -5.43
CA GLN A 127 -14.01 29.20 -5.53
C GLN A 127 -14.13 28.45 -4.21
N ASP A 128 -14.31 27.14 -4.30
CA ASP A 128 -14.53 26.24 -3.17
C ASP A 128 -13.25 25.58 -2.64
N GLY A 129 -12.07 26.09 -3.01
CA GLY A 129 -10.77 25.49 -2.67
C GLY A 129 -10.56 25.30 -1.15
N PHE A 130 -10.78 26.35 -0.36
CA PHE A 130 -10.63 26.27 1.10
C PHE A 130 -11.68 25.37 1.74
N GLU A 131 -12.95 25.47 1.33
CA GLU A 131 -14.02 24.61 1.85
C GLU A 131 -13.71 23.12 1.64
N ARG A 132 -13.21 22.76 0.45
CA ARG A 132 -12.82 21.38 0.14
C ARG A 132 -11.62 20.92 0.93
N MET A 133 -10.58 21.75 1.06
CA MET A 133 -9.41 21.41 1.87
C MET A 133 -9.75 21.28 3.36
N ASP A 134 -10.60 22.16 3.89
CA ASP A 134 -11.07 22.10 5.28
C ASP A 134 -11.84 20.79 5.57
N ALA A 135 -12.72 20.37 4.65
CA ALA A 135 -13.43 19.10 4.78
C ALA A 135 -12.46 17.90 4.82
N VAL A 136 -11.45 17.86 3.94
CA VAL A 136 -10.43 16.78 3.95
C VAL A 136 -9.63 16.82 5.24
N VAL A 137 -9.24 17.99 5.73
CA VAL A 137 -8.56 18.15 7.02
C VAL A 137 -9.42 17.61 8.17
N GLU A 138 -10.73 17.87 8.18
CA GLU A 138 -11.65 17.33 9.18
C GLU A 138 -11.74 15.80 9.15
N TRP A 139 -11.84 15.21 7.96
CA TRP A 139 -11.87 13.76 7.78
C TRP A 139 -10.53 13.13 8.17
N CYS A 140 -9.41 13.68 7.71
CA CYS A 140 -8.07 13.21 8.09
C CYS A 140 -7.87 13.25 9.61
N ARG A 141 -8.30 14.33 10.28
CA ARG A 141 -8.26 14.42 11.75
C ARG A 141 -9.05 13.31 12.43
N LYS A 142 -10.26 13.03 11.93
CA LYS A 142 -11.14 12.00 12.48
C LYS A 142 -10.53 10.61 12.36
N TYR A 143 -9.81 10.33 11.28
CA TYR A 143 -9.26 9.00 10.99
C TYR A 143 -7.76 8.87 11.23
N GLY A 144 -7.11 9.88 11.82
CA GLY A 144 -5.69 9.82 12.20
C GLY A 144 -4.72 9.89 11.02
N LEU A 145 -5.11 10.54 9.93
CA LEU A 145 -4.29 10.76 8.74
C LEU A 145 -3.65 12.15 8.76
N TYR A 146 -2.46 12.27 8.17
CA TYR A 146 -1.87 13.54 7.80
C TYR A 146 -2.16 13.91 6.34
N LEU A 147 -2.04 15.20 6.00
CA LEU A 147 -2.32 15.73 4.67
C LEU A 147 -1.12 16.53 4.13
N ILE A 148 -0.68 16.21 2.92
CA ILE A 148 0.26 17.03 2.13
C ILE A 148 -0.57 17.79 1.11
N LEU A 149 -0.42 19.12 1.09
CA LEU A 149 -1.05 19.97 0.07
C LEU A 149 -0.08 20.16 -1.09
N ASP A 150 -0.46 19.75 -2.29
CA ASP A 150 0.37 19.78 -3.48
C ASP A 150 -0.22 20.71 -4.55
N MET A 151 0.47 21.82 -4.84
CA MET A 151 0.08 22.69 -5.96
C MET A 151 0.51 22.04 -7.26
N HIS A 152 -0.38 21.18 -7.76
CA HIS A 152 -0.14 20.32 -8.90
C HIS A 152 -0.22 21.08 -10.22
N ASP A 153 -1.00 22.17 -10.26
CA ASP A 153 -0.99 23.13 -11.36
C ASP A 153 -0.66 24.51 -10.80
N ALA A 154 0.51 25.03 -11.16
CA ALA A 154 0.92 26.36 -10.75
C ALA A 154 0.53 27.44 -11.79
N PRO A 155 0.44 28.71 -11.40
CA PRO A 155 0.21 29.81 -12.33
C PRO A 155 1.18 29.80 -13.51
N GLY A 156 0.66 29.78 -14.74
CA GLY A 156 1.46 29.71 -15.96
C GLY A 156 2.01 28.33 -16.32
N GLY A 157 1.88 27.33 -15.45
CA GLY A 157 2.38 25.97 -15.66
C GLY A 157 3.88 25.83 -15.35
N GLN A 158 4.21 24.78 -14.61
CA GLN A 158 5.55 24.45 -14.13
C GLN A 158 6.25 23.37 -14.95
N THR A 159 5.52 22.56 -15.70
CA THR A 159 6.01 21.36 -16.40
C THR A 159 6.06 21.56 -17.90
N GLY A 160 5.02 22.16 -18.48
CA GLY A 160 4.91 22.32 -19.92
C GLY A 160 4.48 21.05 -20.67
N ASP A 161 3.77 20.13 -20.00
CA ASP A 161 3.22 18.89 -20.58
C ASP A 161 1.87 18.51 -19.95
N ASN A 162 1.35 17.31 -20.25
CA ASN A 162 0.06 16.79 -19.82
C ASN A 162 -0.16 16.64 -18.30
N ILE A 163 0.88 16.81 -17.48
CA ILE A 163 0.83 16.64 -16.02
C ILE A 163 0.63 18.01 -15.32
N ASP A 164 0.43 19.08 -16.08
CA ASP A 164 -0.04 20.38 -15.59
C ASP A 164 -1.05 21.04 -16.56
N ASP A 165 -1.62 22.19 -16.17
CA ASP A 165 -2.51 23.00 -17.01
C ASP A 165 -1.78 24.10 -17.81
N SER A 166 -0.54 23.84 -18.23
CA SER A 166 0.25 24.78 -19.03
C SER A 166 -0.24 24.96 -20.48
N TYR A 167 0.40 25.87 -21.19
CA TYR A 167 0.25 26.04 -22.65
C TYR A 167 1.38 25.36 -23.44
N GLY A 168 1.94 24.27 -22.91
CA GLY A 168 3.06 23.53 -23.53
C GLY A 168 4.44 24.16 -23.26
N TYR A 169 4.54 25.03 -22.26
CA TYR A 169 5.79 25.64 -21.82
C TYR A 169 5.69 26.05 -20.34
N CYS A 170 6.84 26.09 -19.65
CA CYS A 170 6.93 26.37 -18.22
C CYS A 170 6.90 27.87 -17.92
N TRP A 171 5.79 28.56 -18.23
CA TRP A 171 5.74 30.03 -18.13
C TRP A 171 5.88 30.56 -16.70
N LEU A 172 5.68 29.72 -15.68
CA LEU A 172 5.93 30.08 -14.29
C LEU A 172 7.36 30.62 -14.07
N PHE A 173 8.37 30.09 -14.79
CA PHE A 173 9.75 30.52 -14.62
C PHE A 173 10.10 31.84 -15.37
N GLU A 174 9.23 32.32 -16.26
CA GLU A 174 9.49 33.56 -17.02
C GLU A 174 8.59 34.72 -16.59
N SER A 175 7.36 34.41 -16.20
CA SER A 175 6.35 35.42 -15.88
C SER A 175 6.44 35.87 -14.43
N GLU A 176 6.96 37.07 -14.19
CA GLU A 176 6.97 37.70 -12.84
C GLU A 176 5.56 37.76 -12.24
N ALA A 177 4.53 37.98 -13.06
CA ALA A 177 3.14 37.99 -12.61
C ALA A 177 2.68 36.61 -12.13
N SER A 178 3.09 35.54 -12.81
CA SER A 178 2.79 34.17 -12.40
C SER A 178 3.51 33.80 -11.10
N GLN A 179 4.78 34.21 -10.96
CA GLN A 179 5.57 34.00 -9.73
C GLN A 179 4.97 34.75 -8.53
N ALA A 180 4.52 35.99 -8.74
CA ALA A 180 3.85 36.77 -7.71
C ALA A 180 2.51 36.14 -7.30
N LEU A 181 1.73 35.64 -8.27
CA LEU A 181 0.48 34.94 -7.99
C LEU A 181 0.73 33.61 -7.23
N PHE A 182 1.73 32.84 -7.64
CA PHE A 182 2.18 31.62 -6.99
C PHE A 182 2.51 31.88 -5.50
N CYS A 183 3.36 32.86 -5.22
CA CYS A 183 3.72 33.25 -3.85
C CYS A 183 2.50 33.75 -3.06
N SER A 184 1.62 34.53 -3.70
CA SER A 184 0.41 35.05 -3.05
C SER A 184 -0.57 33.93 -2.66
N ILE A 185 -0.71 32.88 -3.47
CA ILE A 185 -1.61 31.76 -3.18
C ILE A 185 -1.03 30.93 -2.03
N TRP A 186 0.25 30.58 -2.10
CA TRP A 186 0.91 29.85 -1.01
C TRP A 186 0.85 30.58 0.33
N LYS A 187 1.05 31.90 0.33
CA LYS A 187 0.89 32.71 1.55
C LYS A 187 -0.54 32.67 2.10
N LYS A 188 -1.57 32.66 1.25
CA LYS A 188 -2.97 32.53 1.68
C LYS A 188 -3.25 31.16 2.28
N ILE A 189 -2.82 30.08 1.61
CA ILE A 189 -2.97 28.71 2.10
C ILE A 189 -2.26 28.54 3.44
N ALA A 190 -1.00 28.96 3.54
CA ALA A 190 -0.23 28.89 4.77
C ALA A 190 -0.85 29.71 5.90
N ALA A 191 -1.36 30.92 5.62
CA ALA A 191 -2.03 31.74 6.64
C ALA A 191 -3.29 31.07 7.20
N HIS A 192 -4.03 30.33 6.36
CA HIS A 192 -5.23 29.60 6.74
C HIS A 192 -4.90 28.37 7.59
N PHE A 193 -3.86 27.60 7.21
CA PHE A 193 -3.53 26.33 7.85
C PHE A 193 -2.40 26.37 8.88
N LYS A 194 -1.75 27.51 9.15
CA LYS A 194 -0.56 27.62 10.04
C LYS A 194 -0.66 26.93 11.41
N ASP A 195 -1.85 26.81 11.98
CA ASP A 195 -2.11 26.22 13.30
C ASP A 195 -2.77 24.82 13.22
N GLU A 196 -2.76 24.20 12.03
CA GLU A 196 -3.43 22.92 11.74
C GLU A 196 -2.44 21.74 11.64
N PRO A 197 -2.26 20.95 12.71
CA PRO A 197 -1.25 19.88 12.74
C PRO A 197 -1.57 18.66 11.86
N VAL A 198 -2.79 18.56 11.30
CA VAL A 198 -3.11 17.55 10.28
C VAL A 198 -2.33 17.79 9.00
N ILE A 199 -2.01 19.06 8.68
CA ILE A 199 -1.14 19.35 7.55
C ILE A 199 0.28 18.88 7.91
N LEU A 200 0.83 17.96 7.12
CA LEU A 200 2.22 17.53 7.23
C LEU A 200 3.13 18.59 6.60
N GLY A 201 2.75 19.06 5.42
CA GLY A 201 3.54 20.04 4.70
C GLY A 201 2.91 20.53 3.40
N TYR A 202 3.63 21.46 2.79
CA TYR A 202 3.27 22.15 1.55
C TYR A 202 4.23 21.74 0.43
N GLU A 203 3.76 20.99 -0.56
CA GLU A 203 4.51 20.66 -1.77
C GLU A 203 4.31 21.74 -2.81
N LEU A 204 5.38 22.50 -3.05
CA LEU A 204 5.28 23.75 -3.79
C LEU A 204 4.93 23.56 -5.25
N LEU A 205 5.47 22.52 -5.90
CA LEU A 205 5.28 22.23 -7.31
C LEU A 205 5.32 20.72 -7.55
N ASN A 206 4.42 20.27 -8.42
CA ASN A 206 4.47 18.94 -9.01
C ASN A 206 5.30 18.92 -10.28
N GLU A 207 6.28 18.01 -10.36
CA GLU A 207 6.99 17.64 -11.60
C GLU A 207 7.49 18.81 -12.48
N PRO A 208 8.24 19.79 -11.95
CA PRO A 208 8.63 20.96 -12.72
C PRO A 208 9.61 20.62 -13.85
N ILE A 209 9.47 21.33 -14.97
CA ILE A 209 10.35 21.37 -16.14
C ILE A 209 10.49 20.02 -16.83
N ALA A 210 9.72 19.76 -17.89
CA ALA A 210 9.91 18.58 -18.73
C ALA A 210 11.32 18.50 -19.38
N PRO A 211 11.86 17.29 -19.67
CA PRO A 211 13.27 17.10 -20.05
C PRO A 211 13.61 17.48 -21.50
N TYR A 212 12.63 17.85 -22.31
CA TYR A 212 12.80 18.03 -23.76
C TYR A 212 12.93 19.50 -24.20
N PHE A 213 13.01 20.46 -23.27
CA PHE A 213 13.20 21.87 -23.61
C PHE A 213 14.63 22.18 -24.07
N ARG A 214 14.75 23.04 -25.09
CA ARG A 214 16.06 23.46 -25.62
C ARG A 214 16.83 24.39 -24.67
N ASN A 215 16.12 25.17 -23.85
CA ASN A 215 16.70 26.08 -22.86
C ASN A 215 16.64 25.51 -21.44
N ILE A 216 16.76 24.18 -21.29
CA ILE A 216 16.63 23.48 -20.01
C ILE A 216 17.59 24.00 -18.93
N GLU A 217 18.83 24.39 -19.28
CA GLU A 217 19.80 24.95 -18.34
C GLU A 217 19.32 26.28 -17.74
N GLU A 218 18.67 27.12 -18.56
CA GLU A 218 18.10 28.39 -18.12
C GLU A 218 16.90 28.16 -17.18
N LEU A 219 16.03 27.21 -17.52
CA LEU A 219 14.88 26.84 -16.68
C LEU A 219 15.35 26.25 -15.34
N ASN A 220 16.33 25.35 -15.37
CA ASN A 220 16.91 24.74 -14.17
C ASN A 220 17.50 25.80 -13.23
N ALA A 221 18.21 26.80 -13.77
CA ALA A 221 18.76 27.90 -12.98
C ALA A 221 17.70 28.78 -12.28
N LYS A 222 16.43 28.71 -12.71
CA LYS A 222 15.30 29.49 -12.15
C LYS A 222 14.50 28.73 -11.09
N LEU A 223 14.68 27.42 -10.97
CA LEU A 223 13.89 26.58 -10.04
C LEU A 223 14.17 26.92 -8.57
N GLU A 224 15.44 26.86 -8.13
CA GLU A 224 15.79 27.16 -6.72
C GLU A 224 15.41 28.61 -6.31
N PRO A 225 15.66 29.66 -7.14
CA PRO A 225 15.19 31.00 -6.83
C PRO A 225 13.67 31.10 -6.63
N LEU A 226 12.87 30.42 -7.45
CA LEU A 226 11.41 30.39 -7.31
C LEU A 226 10.99 29.71 -6.01
N TYR A 227 11.60 28.57 -5.66
CA TYR A 227 11.32 27.90 -4.39
C TYR A 227 11.65 28.77 -3.19
N LYS A 228 12.79 29.47 -3.21
CA LYS A 228 13.16 30.42 -2.16
C LYS A 228 12.13 31.55 -2.00
N GLN A 229 11.57 32.06 -3.11
CA GLN A 229 10.50 33.05 -3.07
C GLN A 229 9.21 32.48 -2.44
N GLY A 230 8.79 31.29 -2.85
CA GLY A 230 7.61 30.61 -2.30
C GLY A 230 7.74 30.33 -0.80
N VAL A 231 8.88 29.76 -0.37
CA VAL A 231 9.18 29.52 1.05
C VAL A 231 9.20 30.82 1.84
N ALA A 232 9.85 31.87 1.34
CA ALA A 232 9.87 33.17 2.01
C ALA A 232 8.46 33.72 2.23
N ALA A 233 7.58 33.62 1.23
CA ALA A 233 6.19 34.07 1.33
C ALA A 233 5.37 33.27 2.35
N ILE A 234 5.56 31.95 2.43
CA ILE A 234 4.95 31.08 3.45
C ILE A 234 5.44 31.49 4.85
N ARG A 235 6.76 31.70 5.00
CA ARG A 235 7.40 31.99 6.29
C ARG A 235 7.07 33.38 6.85
N GLU A 236 6.41 34.23 6.09
CA GLU A 236 5.78 35.46 6.61
C GLU A 236 4.60 35.17 7.55
N VAL A 237 3.94 34.02 7.41
CA VAL A 237 2.68 33.70 8.12
C VAL A 237 2.70 32.36 8.84
N ASP A 238 3.57 31.43 8.45
CA ASP A 238 3.63 30.06 8.97
C ASP A 238 5.08 29.59 9.19
N ARG A 239 5.40 29.22 10.43
CA ARG A 239 6.71 28.71 10.86
C ARG A 239 6.67 27.24 11.31
N ASN A 240 5.50 26.61 11.26
CA ASN A 240 5.29 25.28 11.84
C ASN A 240 5.54 24.17 10.80
N HIS A 241 4.95 24.33 9.61
CA HIS A 241 4.88 23.28 8.60
C HIS A 241 6.16 23.10 7.78
N ILE A 242 6.38 21.85 7.35
CA ILE A 242 7.43 21.45 6.42
C ILE A 242 7.07 21.95 5.02
N VAL A 243 8.06 22.40 4.25
CA VAL A 243 7.90 22.73 2.84
C VAL A 243 8.63 21.68 2.00
N LEU A 244 7.90 21.08 1.04
CA LEU A 244 8.40 20.04 0.15
C LEU A 244 8.79 20.65 -1.19
N LEU A 245 9.99 20.31 -1.66
CA LEU A 245 10.57 20.83 -2.90
C LEU A 245 10.86 19.68 -3.88
N GLY A 246 10.24 19.74 -5.07
CA GLY A 246 10.43 18.75 -6.13
C GLY A 246 11.68 19.01 -6.96
N GLY A 247 12.37 17.96 -7.40
CA GLY A 247 13.45 18.07 -8.38
C GLY A 247 12.96 18.60 -9.74
N ALA A 248 13.85 19.19 -10.54
CA ALA A 248 13.55 19.47 -11.94
C ALA A 248 13.34 18.15 -12.73
N GLN A 249 12.86 18.23 -13.97
CA GLN A 249 12.67 17.06 -14.83
C GLN A 249 11.80 16.01 -14.16
N TRP A 250 10.52 16.36 -13.98
CA TRP A 250 9.49 15.50 -13.41
C TRP A 250 9.87 14.94 -12.04
N ASN A 251 10.34 15.81 -11.13
CA ASN A 251 10.80 15.42 -9.79
C ASN A 251 11.98 14.40 -9.81
N GLY A 252 12.71 14.28 -10.92
CA GLY A 252 13.79 13.31 -11.11
C GLY A 252 15.21 13.87 -11.00
N ASN A 253 15.40 15.18 -11.15
CA ASN A 253 16.71 15.83 -11.19
C ASN A 253 16.89 16.88 -10.09
N PHE A 254 17.75 16.58 -9.13
CA PHE A 254 18.04 17.48 -7.99
C PHE A 254 19.32 18.32 -8.19
N GLU A 255 20.06 18.16 -9.28
CA GLU A 255 21.26 18.96 -9.56
C GLU A 255 21.04 20.48 -9.50
N PRO A 256 19.88 21.03 -9.93
CA PRO A 256 19.64 22.47 -9.85
C PRO A 256 19.51 23.02 -8.42
N LEU A 257 19.36 22.14 -7.41
CA LEU A 257 19.18 22.52 -6.02
C LEU A 257 20.50 22.40 -5.27
N SER A 258 21.01 23.54 -4.80
CA SER A 258 22.39 23.73 -4.34
C SER A 258 22.50 24.36 -2.95
N ASP A 259 21.48 25.10 -2.52
CA ASP A 259 21.40 25.70 -1.19
C ASP A 259 20.09 25.28 -0.51
N TRP A 260 20.22 24.45 0.52
CA TRP A 260 19.14 23.95 1.36
C TRP A 260 19.22 24.48 2.79
N THR A 261 20.05 25.52 3.02
CA THR A 261 20.27 26.11 4.34
C THR A 261 19.37 27.31 4.62
N PHE A 262 18.57 27.71 3.63
CA PHE A 262 17.73 28.90 3.71
C PHE A 262 16.44 28.72 4.54
N ASP A 263 16.06 27.47 4.87
CA ASP A 263 14.97 27.13 5.77
C ASP A 263 15.31 25.83 6.53
N ASP A 264 14.87 25.72 7.78
CA ASP A 264 15.16 24.59 8.67
C ASP A 264 14.11 23.47 8.59
N LYS A 265 13.07 23.64 7.76
CA LYS A 265 11.95 22.71 7.61
C LYS A 265 11.71 22.37 6.13
N ILE A 266 12.77 21.93 5.44
CA ILE A 266 12.73 21.47 4.05
C ILE A 266 12.72 19.95 3.98
N MET A 267 11.83 19.41 3.15
CA MET A 267 11.86 18.02 2.68
C MET A 267 11.91 18.00 1.15
N TYR A 268 12.54 16.99 0.56
CA TYR A 268 12.58 16.82 -0.89
C TYR A 268 11.58 15.76 -1.34
N THR A 269 10.94 15.99 -2.49
CA THR A 269 10.00 15.04 -3.11
C THR A 269 10.52 14.59 -4.48
N CYS A 270 10.60 13.28 -4.69
CA CYS A 270 11.03 12.65 -5.94
C CYS A 270 9.94 11.75 -6.51
N HIS A 271 9.88 11.62 -7.83
CA HIS A 271 8.89 10.77 -8.50
C HIS A 271 9.57 9.70 -9.33
N ARG A 272 8.92 8.53 -9.45
CA ARG A 272 9.42 7.46 -10.30
C ARG A 272 8.34 6.49 -10.74
N TYR A 273 8.27 6.26 -12.05
CA TYR A 273 7.43 5.24 -12.66
C TYR A 273 8.29 4.18 -13.39
N GLY A 274 8.21 2.92 -12.95
CA GLY A 274 8.92 1.79 -13.55
C GLY A 274 10.43 1.71 -13.27
N GLY A 275 11.12 0.84 -14.02
CA GLY A 275 12.55 0.51 -13.84
C GLY A 275 12.81 -0.55 -12.78
N ASP A 276 14.09 -0.77 -12.41
CA ASP A 276 14.47 -1.77 -11.41
C ASP A 276 14.03 -1.38 -9.98
N THR A 277 13.81 -2.36 -9.09
CA THR A 277 13.26 -2.13 -7.75
C THR A 277 14.30 -1.95 -6.66
N ASP A 278 15.60 -2.05 -6.96
CA ASP A 278 16.69 -2.01 -5.99
C ASP A 278 17.23 -0.59 -5.66
N ALA A 279 18.07 -0.50 -4.63
CA ALA A 279 18.64 0.77 -4.17
C ALA A 279 19.53 1.47 -5.20
N ASN A 280 20.15 0.75 -6.15
CA ASN A 280 20.93 1.38 -7.21
C ASN A 280 20.01 2.15 -8.16
N ALA A 281 18.79 1.65 -8.37
CA ALA A 281 17.80 2.26 -9.24
C ALA A 281 17.30 3.63 -8.75
N ILE A 282 17.48 3.94 -7.46
CA ILE A 282 17.16 5.23 -6.83
C ILE A 282 18.39 5.91 -6.20
N ARG A 283 19.61 5.52 -6.63
CA ARG A 283 20.84 5.98 -6.00
C ARG A 283 20.99 7.50 -6.00
N SER A 284 20.57 8.18 -7.07
CA SER A 284 20.61 9.64 -7.16
C SER A 284 19.80 10.33 -6.06
N PHE A 285 18.62 9.77 -5.71
CA PHE A 285 17.78 10.32 -4.63
C PHE A 285 18.41 10.08 -3.26
N ILE A 286 18.96 8.88 -3.05
CA ILE A 286 19.69 8.52 -1.82
C ILE A 286 20.91 9.42 -1.62
N ASP A 287 21.72 9.59 -2.66
CA ASP A 287 22.92 10.44 -2.63
C ASP A 287 22.57 11.89 -2.33
N PHE A 288 21.49 12.41 -2.92
CA PHE A 288 21.05 13.77 -2.67
C PHE A 288 20.53 13.94 -1.23
N ARG A 289 19.71 13.01 -0.73
CA ARG A 289 19.27 13.00 0.67
C ARG A 289 20.46 12.99 1.62
N ASP A 290 21.43 12.10 1.41
CA ASP A 290 22.61 11.96 2.26
C ASP A 290 23.53 13.19 2.19
N LYS A 291 23.65 13.80 1.00
CA LYS A 291 24.41 15.05 0.77
C LYS A 291 23.79 16.23 1.52
N THR A 292 22.47 16.34 1.51
CA THR A 292 21.76 17.46 2.16
C THR A 292 21.56 17.24 3.65
N GLY A 293 21.46 15.98 4.08
CA GLY A 293 21.08 15.60 5.43
C GLY A 293 19.62 15.88 5.75
N LEU A 294 18.77 16.06 4.74
CA LEU A 294 17.34 16.38 4.85
C LEU A 294 16.47 15.22 4.37
N PRO A 295 15.19 15.13 4.78
CA PRO A 295 14.32 14.03 4.38
C PRO A 295 14.05 13.99 2.87
N MET A 296 13.88 12.78 2.35
CA MET A 296 13.49 12.49 0.96
C MET A 296 12.22 11.63 0.96
N TYR A 297 11.30 11.94 0.06
CA TYR A 297 9.98 11.34 -0.02
C TYR A 297 9.63 11.04 -1.48
N MET A 298 9.07 9.86 -1.76
CA MET A 298 8.58 9.47 -3.09
C MET A 298 7.13 9.96 -3.27
N GLY A 299 6.97 11.17 -3.81
CA GLY A 299 5.66 11.82 -4.00
C GLY A 299 4.74 11.04 -4.93
N GLU A 300 5.29 10.43 -5.97
CA GLU A 300 4.53 9.62 -6.91
C GLU A 300 5.27 8.39 -7.40
N ILE A 301 4.50 7.31 -7.43
CA ILE A 301 4.86 5.97 -7.86
C ILE A 301 3.56 5.25 -8.21
N GLY A 302 3.57 4.36 -9.20
CA GLY A 302 2.38 3.58 -9.53
C GLY A 302 2.56 2.73 -10.78
N HIS A 303 1.46 2.14 -11.23
CA HIS A 303 1.33 1.42 -12.50
C HIS A 303 2.19 0.17 -12.72
N GLY A 304 3.01 -0.23 -11.74
CA GLY A 304 3.71 -1.50 -11.72
C GLY A 304 2.83 -2.69 -11.33
N THR A 305 3.37 -3.90 -11.48
CA THR A 305 2.73 -5.14 -10.96
C THR A 305 2.78 -5.18 -9.44
N ASP A 306 1.89 -5.94 -8.80
CA ASP A 306 1.87 -6.12 -7.34
C ASP A 306 3.25 -6.57 -6.80
N GLN A 307 3.95 -7.44 -7.52
CA GLN A 307 5.30 -7.86 -7.16
C GLN A 307 6.29 -6.69 -7.19
N TRP A 308 6.29 -5.92 -8.27
CA TRP A 308 7.19 -4.77 -8.43
C TRP A 308 6.94 -3.71 -7.37
N GLN A 309 5.67 -3.43 -7.07
CA GLN A 309 5.29 -2.46 -6.05
C GLN A 309 5.80 -2.88 -4.68
N ALA A 310 5.59 -4.15 -4.30
CA ALA A 310 5.97 -4.63 -2.99
C ALA A 310 7.50 -4.68 -2.79
N GLU A 311 8.25 -5.06 -3.84
CA GLU A 311 9.71 -4.97 -3.84
C GLU A 311 10.22 -3.54 -3.74
N PHE A 312 9.61 -2.61 -4.47
CA PHE A 312 10.07 -1.24 -4.47
C PHE A 312 9.70 -0.51 -3.17
N CYS A 313 8.50 -0.73 -2.62
CA CYS A 313 8.13 -0.26 -1.29
C CYS A 313 9.11 -0.75 -0.23
N LYS A 314 9.48 -2.04 -0.24
CA LYS A 314 10.51 -2.58 0.67
C LYS A 314 11.84 -1.84 0.51
N THR A 315 12.27 -1.58 -0.72
CA THR A 315 13.50 -0.81 -0.97
C THR A 315 13.41 0.63 -0.46
N LEU A 316 12.26 1.28 -0.61
CA LEU A 316 12.02 2.62 -0.08
C LEU A 316 12.06 2.63 1.47
N GLU A 317 11.44 1.63 2.13
CA GLU A 317 11.51 1.43 3.58
C GLU A 317 12.96 1.27 4.06
N GLU A 318 13.72 0.35 3.45
CA GLU A 318 15.11 0.06 3.80
C GLU A 318 16.04 1.27 3.61
N ASN A 319 15.64 2.21 2.75
CA ASN A 319 16.39 3.43 2.50
C ASN A 319 15.77 4.66 3.18
N ASN A 320 14.82 4.55 4.10
CA ASN A 320 14.19 5.68 4.79
C ASN A 320 13.60 6.73 3.81
N ILE A 321 12.83 6.25 2.84
CA ILE A 321 12.07 7.09 1.91
C ILE A 321 10.62 6.67 2.01
N GLY A 322 9.75 7.57 2.48
CA GLY A 322 8.30 7.34 2.49
C GLY A 322 7.71 7.48 1.08
N TRP A 323 6.44 7.12 0.89
CA TRP A 323 5.79 7.18 -0.43
C TRP A 323 4.29 7.48 -0.40
N THR A 324 3.80 8.05 -1.52
CA THR A 324 2.38 7.96 -1.87
C THR A 324 2.16 7.42 -3.29
N PHE A 325 1.23 6.48 -3.44
CA PHE A 325 0.90 5.90 -4.76
C PHE A 325 -0.07 6.77 -5.56
N TRP A 326 0.21 6.91 -6.87
CA TRP A 326 -0.62 7.60 -7.85
C TRP A 326 -1.46 6.60 -8.67
N PRO A 327 -2.79 6.79 -8.80
CA PRO A 327 -3.69 7.57 -7.92
C PRO A 327 -4.51 6.66 -6.97
N TYR A 328 -5.22 7.26 -6.02
CA TYR A 328 -6.20 6.58 -5.17
C TYR A 328 -7.33 5.94 -5.98
N LYS A 329 -7.94 6.70 -6.89
CA LYS A 329 -9.15 6.29 -7.62
C LYS A 329 -9.11 6.71 -9.09
N LYS A 330 -9.49 5.82 -9.99
CA LYS A 330 -9.70 6.10 -11.43
C LYS A 330 -10.50 4.99 -12.14
N ILE A 331 -10.76 5.23 -13.43
CA ILE A 331 -11.20 4.19 -14.35
C ILE A 331 -10.00 3.24 -14.57
N ASP A 332 -10.17 1.93 -14.42
CA ASP A 332 -9.12 0.87 -14.41
C ASP A 332 -8.64 0.37 -13.03
N ASN A 333 -7.85 -0.70 -13.04
CA ASN A 333 -7.40 -1.46 -11.87
C ASN A 333 -6.00 -1.07 -11.33
N SER A 334 -5.39 -0.01 -11.86
CA SER A 334 -4.06 0.43 -11.47
C SER A 334 -4.13 1.60 -10.47
N CYS A 335 -4.90 1.40 -9.42
CA CYS A 335 -5.20 2.32 -8.33
C CYS A 335 -5.75 1.55 -7.13
N MET A 336 -5.99 2.20 -5.99
CA MET A 336 -6.59 1.55 -4.82
C MET A 336 -8.09 1.28 -5.00
N MET A 337 -8.81 2.20 -5.64
CA MET A 337 -10.27 2.14 -5.84
C MET A 337 -10.64 2.33 -7.31
N ALA A 338 -11.04 1.25 -7.96
CA ALA A 338 -11.42 1.26 -9.37
C ALA A 338 -12.92 1.51 -9.52
N TYR A 339 -13.33 2.27 -10.55
CA TYR A 339 -14.72 2.28 -11.02
C TYR A 339 -14.82 1.87 -12.49
N GLU A 340 -15.98 1.33 -12.86
CA GLU A 340 -16.26 0.91 -14.23
C GLU A 340 -16.71 2.11 -15.08
N ALA A 341 -16.33 2.09 -16.36
CA ALA A 341 -16.82 3.08 -17.31
C ALA A 341 -18.36 2.97 -17.42
N PRO A 342 -19.12 4.07 -17.30
CA PRO A 342 -20.57 4.00 -17.45
C PRO A 342 -20.97 3.66 -18.88
N GLU A 343 -22.22 3.22 -19.06
CA GLU A 343 -22.79 3.03 -20.38
C GLU A 343 -22.68 4.31 -21.21
N GLY A 344 -22.28 4.18 -22.48
CA GLY A 344 -22.09 5.32 -23.37
C GLY A 344 -20.79 6.12 -23.17
N TRP A 345 -19.94 5.81 -22.18
CA TRP A 345 -18.68 6.56 -21.95
C TRP A 345 -17.76 6.63 -23.18
N GLN A 346 -17.79 5.60 -24.03
CA GLN A 346 -17.05 5.56 -25.29
C GLN A 346 -17.46 6.67 -26.29
N LEU A 347 -18.64 7.26 -26.15
CA LEU A 347 -19.03 8.45 -26.92
C LEU A 347 -18.25 9.67 -26.45
N VAL A 348 -18.16 9.88 -25.14
CA VAL A 348 -17.41 10.99 -24.53
C VAL A 348 -15.92 10.86 -24.85
N ARG A 349 -15.33 9.66 -24.66
CA ARG A 349 -13.92 9.40 -24.99
C ARG A 349 -13.59 9.70 -26.44
N ARG A 350 -14.39 9.17 -27.38
CA ARG A 350 -14.20 9.44 -28.82
C ARG A 350 -14.32 10.91 -29.18
N PHE A 351 -15.21 11.65 -28.51
CA PHE A 351 -15.34 13.08 -28.72
C PHE A 351 -14.12 13.85 -28.19
N ALA A 352 -13.72 13.58 -26.95
CA ALA A 352 -12.57 14.22 -26.30
C ALA A 352 -11.27 14.03 -27.10
N ASP A 353 -11.09 12.84 -27.70
CA ASP A 353 -9.95 12.47 -28.53
C ASP A 353 -10.10 12.80 -30.02
N GLY A 354 -11.29 13.27 -30.41
CA GLY A 354 -11.64 13.56 -31.80
C GLY A 354 -11.00 14.84 -32.35
N GLN A 355 -11.32 15.17 -33.61
CA GLN A 355 -10.97 16.46 -34.19
C GLN A 355 -11.92 17.54 -33.68
N ARG A 356 -11.36 18.55 -33.02
CA ARG A 356 -12.05 19.67 -32.37
C ARG A 356 -11.44 21.03 -32.73
N SER A 357 -10.57 21.10 -33.75
CA SER A 357 -9.74 22.28 -34.03
C SER A 357 -10.46 23.41 -34.76
N SER A 358 -11.68 23.15 -35.27
CA SER A 358 -12.53 24.18 -35.87
C SER A 358 -14.00 23.93 -35.58
N PHE A 359 -14.82 25.00 -35.63
CA PHE A 359 -16.27 24.85 -35.47
C PHE A 359 -16.91 23.91 -36.49
N GLY A 360 -16.34 23.78 -37.69
CA GLY A 360 -16.80 22.84 -38.70
C GLY A 360 -16.55 21.38 -38.30
N GLU A 361 -15.39 21.09 -37.72
CA GLU A 361 -15.07 19.78 -37.16
C GLU A 361 -15.91 19.48 -35.93
N LEU A 362 -16.03 20.42 -34.99
CA LEU A 362 -16.87 20.28 -33.79
C LEU A 362 -18.30 19.90 -34.15
N ARG A 363 -18.94 20.62 -35.07
CA ARG A 363 -20.32 20.30 -35.50
C ARG A 363 -20.48 18.90 -36.12
N ARG A 364 -19.41 18.31 -36.66
CA ARG A 364 -19.42 16.95 -37.23
C ARG A 364 -19.08 15.88 -36.20
N SER A 365 -18.25 16.23 -35.20
CA SER A 365 -17.72 15.30 -34.21
C SER A 365 -18.63 15.16 -32.98
N VAL A 366 -19.40 16.19 -32.64
CA VAL A 366 -20.30 16.17 -31.46
C VAL A 366 -21.35 15.05 -31.64
N PRO A 367 -21.42 14.09 -30.70
CA PRO A 367 -22.43 13.04 -30.72
C PRO A 367 -23.82 13.60 -30.36
N ASP A 368 -24.81 12.72 -30.32
CA ASP A 368 -26.10 13.07 -29.72
C ASP A 368 -25.92 13.59 -28.28
N ARG A 369 -26.42 14.80 -28.01
CA ARG A 369 -26.14 15.51 -26.76
C ARG A 369 -26.87 14.89 -25.57
N ASP A 370 -28.05 14.30 -25.78
CA ASP A 370 -28.77 13.63 -24.70
C ASP A 370 -28.03 12.35 -24.28
N SER A 371 -27.52 11.59 -25.24
CA SER A 371 -26.65 10.44 -24.98
C SER A 371 -25.37 10.84 -24.22
N ALA A 372 -24.77 11.99 -24.57
CA ALA A 372 -23.61 12.52 -23.86
C ALA A 372 -23.93 12.93 -22.41
N ARG A 373 -25.07 13.58 -22.18
CA ARG A 373 -25.55 13.92 -20.82
C ARG A 373 -25.78 12.67 -19.98
N VAL A 374 -26.39 11.63 -20.55
CA VAL A 374 -26.57 10.34 -19.86
C VAL A 374 -25.21 9.72 -19.50
N ALA A 375 -24.22 9.75 -20.39
CA ALA A 375 -22.89 9.22 -20.11
C ALA A 375 -22.17 10.00 -18.99
N LEU A 376 -22.26 11.34 -18.98
CA LEU A 376 -21.70 12.18 -17.92
C LEU A 376 -22.40 11.94 -16.57
N ALA A 377 -23.73 11.84 -16.56
CA ALA A 377 -24.49 11.50 -15.36
C ALA A 377 -24.15 10.09 -14.84
N GLY A 378 -23.96 9.13 -15.75
CA GLY A 378 -23.49 7.79 -15.41
C GLY A 378 -22.10 7.80 -14.76
N LEU A 379 -21.20 8.68 -15.21
CA LEU A 379 -19.88 8.83 -14.58
C LEU A 379 -20.02 9.36 -13.16
N LEU A 380 -20.89 10.35 -12.95
CA LEU A 380 -21.14 10.92 -11.61
C LEU A 380 -21.68 9.88 -10.61
N GLU A 381 -22.37 8.84 -11.09
CA GLU A 381 -22.73 7.69 -10.24
C GLU A 381 -21.57 6.72 -10.06
N ALA A 382 -20.84 6.38 -11.12
CA ALA A 382 -19.75 5.41 -11.07
C ALA A 382 -18.64 5.81 -10.08
N VAL A 383 -18.34 7.11 -9.96
CA VAL A 383 -17.25 7.61 -9.10
C VAL A 383 -17.58 7.62 -7.60
N LYS A 384 -18.86 7.45 -7.22
CA LYS A 384 -19.24 7.39 -5.80
C LYS A 384 -18.60 6.19 -5.14
N PHE A 385 -18.13 6.36 -3.90
CA PHE A 385 -17.44 5.34 -3.13
C PHE A 385 -18.14 3.96 -3.16
N VAL A 386 -19.46 3.94 -2.94
CA VAL A 386 -20.28 2.71 -2.92
C VAL A 386 -20.32 1.93 -4.24
N ASN A 387 -19.98 2.57 -5.36
CA ASN A 387 -19.95 1.96 -6.69
C ASN A 387 -18.52 1.62 -7.15
N CYS A 388 -17.52 1.95 -6.34
CA CYS A 388 -16.11 1.63 -6.60
C CYS A 388 -15.74 0.28 -5.98
N LYS A 389 -14.73 -0.37 -6.54
CA LYS A 389 -14.23 -1.68 -6.12
C LYS A 389 -12.79 -1.57 -5.60
N PRO A 390 -12.53 -1.94 -4.34
CA PRO A 390 -11.17 -2.06 -3.82
C PRO A 390 -10.33 -3.01 -4.67
N GLN A 391 -9.13 -2.58 -5.03
CA GLN A 391 -8.14 -3.42 -5.69
C GLN A 391 -7.24 -4.06 -4.63
N GLU A 392 -7.70 -5.16 -4.03
CA GLU A 392 -7.04 -5.75 -2.85
C GLU A 392 -5.57 -6.13 -3.07
N GLY A 393 -5.23 -6.67 -4.25
CA GLY A 393 -3.85 -7.01 -4.61
C GLY A 393 -2.95 -5.78 -4.58
N TYR A 394 -3.37 -4.72 -5.27
CA TYR A 394 -2.71 -3.42 -5.29
C TYR A 394 -2.55 -2.84 -3.88
N ILE A 395 -3.62 -2.83 -3.07
CA ILE A 395 -3.60 -2.28 -1.71
C ILE A 395 -2.60 -3.03 -0.82
N ARG A 396 -2.54 -4.37 -0.92
CA ARG A 396 -1.57 -5.16 -0.16
C ARG A 396 -0.13 -4.93 -0.64
N SER A 397 0.09 -4.84 -1.95
CA SER A 397 1.45 -4.69 -2.50
C SER A 397 2.10 -3.34 -2.19
N ILE A 398 1.33 -2.28 -1.91
CA ILE A 398 1.88 -0.97 -1.56
C ILE A 398 2.27 -0.83 -0.07
N ARG A 399 2.18 -1.91 0.72
CA ARG A 399 2.74 -2.05 2.09
C ARG A 399 2.38 -0.93 3.06
N LEU A 400 1.10 -0.51 3.06
CA LEU A 400 0.62 0.54 3.97
C LEU A 400 0.58 0.09 5.44
N GLN A 401 0.34 -1.19 5.69
CA GLN A 401 0.44 -1.77 7.02
C GLN A 401 1.81 -2.41 7.23
N GLU A 402 2.24 -2.43 8.50
CA GLU A 402 3.38 -3.25 8.89
C GLU A 402 3.11 -4.73 8.56
N PRO A 403 4.05 -5.42 7.91
CA PRO A 403 3.88 -6.81 7.56
C PRO A 403 3.85 -7.69 8.81
N ALA A 404 3.12 -8.81 8.75
CA ALA A 404 3.21 -9.82 9.79
C ALA A 404 4.57 -10.54 9.69
N LYS A 405 5.28 -10.66 10.81
CA LYS A 405 6.60 -11.27 10.87
C LYS A 405 6.45 -12.77 11.05
N VAL A 406 6.96 -13.53 10.10
CA VAL A 406 6.92 -14.99 10.09
C VAL A 406 8.33 -15.53 10.19
N LEU A 407 8.56 -16.33 11.22
CA LEU A 407 9.77 -17.11 11.30
C LEU A 407 9.63 -18.39 10.47
N VAL A 408 10.56 -18.64 9.56
CA VAL A 408 10.63 -19.89 8.80
C VAL A 408 11.73 -20.76 9.38
N LEU A 409 11.37 -21.72 10.24
CA LEU A 409 12.29 -22.74 10.73
C LEU A 409 12.41 -23.82 9.65
N ARG A 410 13.48 -23.75 8.87
CA ARG A 410 13.63 -24.51 7.62
C ARG A 410 14.66 -25.62 7.75
N GLU A 411 14.30 -26.83 7.32
CA GLU A 411 15.25 -27.92 7.12
C GLU A 411 16.17 -27.66 5.90
N MET A 412 17.48 -27.79 6.13
CA MET A 412 18.55 -27.51 5.15
C MET A 412 19.34 -28.77 4.76
N GLY A 413 18.79 -29.96 4.98
CA GLY A 413 19.50 -31.21 4.74
C GLY A 413 18.58 -32.38 4.44
N GLY A 414 19.19 -33.53 4.18
CA GLY A 414 18.47 -34.79 3.99
C GLY A 414 17.60 -34.82 2.74
N HIS A 415 16.53 -35.61 2.82
CA HIS A 415 15.60 -35.86 1.71
C HIS A 415 14.61 -34.72 1.46
N HIS A 416 14.45 -33.80 2.41
CA HIS A 416 13.51 -32.66 2.31
C HIS A 416 14.16 -31.40 1.71
N LEU A 417 15.50 -31.32 1.63
CA LEU A 417 16.20 -30.18 1.03
C LEU A 417 15.68 -29.83 -0.38
N PRO A 418 15.44 -30.78 -1.31
CA PRO A 418 14.89 -30.46 -2.63
C PRO A 418 13.55 -29.72 -2.56
N PHE A 419 12.66 -30.10 -1.64
CA PHE A 419 11.38 -29.40 -1.46
C PHE A 419 11.57 -28.00 -0.89
N THR A 420 12.33 -27.86 0.21
CA THR A 420 12.50 -26.55 0.84
C THR A 420 13.23 -25.57 -0.10
N GLU A 421 14.17 -26.05 -0.93
CA GLU A 421 14.79 -25.25 -1.99
C GLU A 421 13.81 -24.84 -3.09
N ALA A 422 12.89 -25.72 -3.49
CA ALA A 422 11.91 -25.45 -4.54
C ALA A 422 10.82 -24.46 -4.09
N VAL A 423 10.33 -24.57 -2.85
CA VAL A 423 9.19 -23.77 -2.36
C VAL A 423 9.58 -22.35 -1.95
N MET A 424 10.77 -22.14 -1.38
CA MET A 424 11.17 -20.86 -0.80
C MET A 424 11.18 -19.67 -1.78
N PRO A 425 11.64 -19.81 -3.05
CA PRO A 425 11.55 -18.73 -4.02
C PRO A 425 10.11 -18.24 -4.26
N TRP A 426 9.16 -19.16 -4.36
CA TRP A 426 7.74 -18.80 -4.47
C TRP A 426 7.22 -18.18 -3.17
N LEU A 427 7.51 -18.81 -2.02
CA LEU A 427 7.01 -18.37 -0.73
C LEU A 427 7.46 -16.95 -0.39
N ARG A 428 8.72 -16.59 -0.70
CA ARG A 428 9.23 -15.22 -0.50
C ARG A 428 8.46 -14.19 -1.35
N ARG A 429 8.15 -14.51 -2.61
CA ARG A 429 7.36 -13.61 -3.48
C ARG A 429 5.92 -13.48 -2.97
N ALA A 430 5.29 -14.60 -2.64
CA ALA A 430 3.92 -14.63 -2.13
C ALA A 430 3.79 -13.90 -0.77
N ALA A 431 4.76 -14.07 0.12
CA ALA A 431 4.81 -13.39 1.41
C ALA A 431 4.87 -11.87 1.21
N LEU A 432 5.75 -11.40 0.33
CA LEU A 432 5.95 -9.98 0.08
C LEU A 432 4.67 -9.28 -0.41
N THR A 433 3.92 -9.90 -1.32
CA THR A 433 2.66 -9.35 -1.86
C THR A 433 1.45 -9.59 -0.96
N SER A 434 1.60 -10.40 0.10
CA SER A 434 0.52 -10.72 1.05
C SER A 434 0.70 -10.04 2.41
N GLY A 435 1.64 -9.09 2.54
CA GLY A 435 1.88 -8.37 3.80
C GLY A 435 2.57 -9.24 4.85
N LEU A 436 3.43 -10.16 4.43
CA LEU A 436 4.26 -10.98 5.30
C LEU A 436 5.74 -10.64 5.14
N GLU A 437 6.49 -10.75 6.23
CA GLU A 437 7.95 -10.64 6.25
C GLU A 437 8.53 -11.94 6.78
N LEU A 438 9.35 -12.61 5.97
CA LEU A 438 9.92 -13.91 6.32
C LEU A 438 11.33 -13.74 6.88
N THR A 439 11.59 -14.34 8.04
CA THR A 439 12.94 -14.52 8.58
C THR A 439 13.27 -16.01 8.62
N GLU A 440 14.27 -16.43 7.85
CA GLU A 440 14.74 -17.82 7.88
C GLU A 440 15.60 -18.12 9.10
N CYS A 441 15.36 -19.27 9.71
CA CYS A 441 16.12 -19.83 10.81
C CYS A 441 16.40 -21.30 10.53
N HIS A 442 17.61 -21.75 10.87
CA HIS A 442 18.06 -23.12 10.58
C HIS A 442 18.42 -23.89 11.86
N SER A 443 18.11 -23.33 13.03
CA SER A 443 18.35 -23.98 14.31
C SER A 443 17.28 -23.62 15.33
N ALA A 444 16.61 -24.62 15.88
CA ALA A 444 15.70 -24.42 17.00
C ALA A 444 16.38 -23.79 18.24
N ARG A 445 17.72 -23.76 18.33
CA ARG A 445 18.45 -23.03 19.38
C ARG A 445 18.18 -21.54 19.38
N GLU A 446 17.76 -20.98 18.26
CA GLU A 446 17.43 -19.56 18.11
C GLU A 446 16.05 -19.22 18.70
N LEU A 447 15.20 -20.22 18.98
CA LEU A 447 13.93 -20.09 19.70
C LEU A 447 14.15 -19.91 21.22
N GLY A 448 14.95 -18.90 21.60
CA GLY A 448 15.28 -18.57 23.00
C GLY A 448 14.30 -17.59 23.66
N THR A 449 14.58 -17.21 24.91
CA THR A 449 13.73 -16.27 25.67
C THR A 449 13.70 -14.89 25.01
N GLY A 450 12.49 -14.42 24.65
CA GLY A 450 12.23 -13.12 24.02
C GLY A 450 12.12 -13.18 22.48
N PHE A 451 12.47 -14.31 21.87
CA PHE A 451 12.42 -14.47 20.42
C PHE A 451 10.98 -14.55 19.88
N THR A 452 10.09 -15.15 20.64
CA THR A 452 8.67 -15.32 20.29
C THR A 452 7.84 -14.05 20.41
N GLU A 453 8.40 -12.95 20.94
CA GLU A 453 7.76 -11.63 20.96
C GLU A 453 7.96 -10.88 19.63
N ALA A 454 8.86 -11.36 18.77
CA ALA A 454 9.20 -10.72 17.51
C ALA A 454 8.42 -11.24 16.29
N TYR A 455 7.66 -12.33 16.43
CA TYR A 455 7.02 -13.02 15.31
C TYR A 455 5.54 -13.36 15.56
N ASP A 456 4.71 -13.02 14.58
CA ASP A 456 3.29 -13.30 14.55
C ASP A 456 2.98 -14.77 14.21
N ALA A 457 3.89 -15.45 13.50
CA ALA A 457 3.80 -16.88 13.24
C ALA A 457 5.16 -17.59 13.11
N ILE A 458 5.16 -18.90 13.37
CA ILE A 458 6.25 -19.82 13.07
C ILE A 458 5.80 -20.79 11.97
N LEU A 459 6.50 -20.79 10.84
CA LEU A 459 6.41 -21.81 9.81
C LEU A 459 7.55 -22.81 10.02
N GLN A 460 7.22 -24.00 10.53
CA GLN A 460 8.12 -25.14 10.63
C GLN A 460 8.11 -25.88 9.29
N LEU A 461 9.00 -25.43 8.38
CA LEU A 461 9.14 -25.94 7.03
C LEU A 461 10.06 -27.17 7.03
N ASP A 462 9.44 -28.33 7.27
CA ASP A 462 10.04 -29.66 7.37
C ASP A 462 11.16 -29.80 8.41
N PHE A 463 11.28 -28.87 9.35
CA PHE A 463 12.26 -29.00 10.41
C PHE A 463 11.77 -30.04 11.45
N PRO A 464 12.55 -31.08 11.80
CA PRO A 464 12.09 -32.10 12.74
C PRO A 464 11.96 -31.56 14.17
N PRO A 465 11.04 -32.08 15.00
CA PRO A 465 10.84 -31.62 16.38
C PRO A 465 11.82 -32.24 17.39
N TYR A 466 12.33 -33.45 17.12
CA TYR A 466 13.12 -34.23 18.08
C TYR A 466 14.50 -33.63 18.49
N PRO A 467 15.23 -32.84 17.67
CA PRO A 467 16.50 -32.27 18.08
C PRO A 467 16.36 -30.90 18.77
N TRP A 468 15.13 -30.44 19.06
CA TRP A 468 14.91 -29.13 19.68
C TRP A 468 15.44 -29.13 21.12
N PRO A 469 16.27 -28.14 21.51
CA PRO A 469 16.68 -27.98 22.91
C PRO A 469 15.46 -27.78 23.83
N GLU A 470 15.54 -28.26 25.06
CA GLU A 470 14.48 -28.11 26.08
C GLU A 470 14.00 -26.65 26.21
N GLN A 471 14.91 -25.68 26.19
CA GLN A 471 14.54 -24.26 26.22
C GLN A 471 13.67 -23.83 25.02
N ALA A 472 13.96 -24.34 23.83
CA ALA A 472 13.18 -24.06 22.63
C ALA A 472 11.80 -24.71 22.69
N GLN A 473 11.75 -25.93 23.22
CA GLN A 473 10.50 -26.66 23.46
C GLN A 473 9.56 -25.88 24.39
N GLU A 474 10.06 -25.45 25.55
CA GLU A 474 9.29 -24.66 26.51
C GLU A 474 8.87 -23.29 25.95
N THR A 475 9.76 -22.64 25.20
CA THR A 475 9.47 -21.33 24.57
C THR A 475 8.37 -21.45 23.51
N PHE A 476 8.42 -22.49 22.68
CA PHE A 476 7.39 -22.78 21.68
C PHE A 476 6.04 -23.15 22.31
N LYS A 477 6.07 -23.99 23.34
CA LYS A 477 4.88 -24.36 24.10
C LYS A 477 4.21 -23.11 24.70
N ALA A 478 4.97 -22.27 25.40
CA ALA A 478 4.45 -21.03 25.97
C ALA A 478 3.89 -20.08 24.90
N TYR A 479 4.55 -19.97 23.74
CA TYR A 479 4.08 -19.15 22.62
C TYR A 479 2.66 -19.51 22.17
N LEU A 480 2.36 -20.81 22.04
CA LEU A 480 1.03 -21.28 21.65
C LEU A 480 0.02 -21.28 22.80
N GLU A 481 0.43 -21.70 24.01
CA GLU A 481 -0.44 -21.73 25.19
C GLU A 481 -0.87 -20.34 25.67
N GLU A 482 -0.03 -19.32 25.44
CA GLU A 482 -0.35 -17.92 25.76
C GLU A 482 -0.99 -17.17 24.59
N GLY A 483 -1.05 -17.78 23.40
CA GLY A 483 -1.67 -17.17 22.21
C GLY A 483 -0.90 -15.98 21.66
N ARG A 484 0.44 -15.97 21.82
CA ARG A 484 1.31 -14.88 21.34
C ARG A 484 1.41 -14.81 19.81
N GLY A 485 1.11 -15.92 19.13
CA GLY A 485 1.01 -15.99 17.67
C GLY A 485 0.63 -17.40 17.22
N GLY A 486 0.93 -17.75 15.97
CA GLY A 486 0.51 -19.00 15.37
C GLY A 486 1.62 -19.92 14.88
N TRP A 487 1.26 -21.15 14.54
CA TRP A 487 2.20 -22.15 14.01
C TRP A 487 1.64 -22.88 12.80
N VAL A 488 2.49 -23.14 11.81
CA VAL A 488 2.23 -24.04 10.70
C VAL A 488 3.36 -25.04 10.62
N GLY A 489 3.05 -26.34 10.78
CA GLY A 489 4.02 -27.42 10.61
C GLY A 489 3.79 -28.19 9.33
N LEU A 490 4.87 -28.55 8.65
CA LEU A 490 4.83 -29.39 7.47
C LEU A 490 5.50 -30.73 7.73
N HIS A 491 4.89 -31.79 7.17
CA HIS A 491 5.48 -33.09 6.90
C HIS A 491 6.34 -33.62 8.05
N HIS A 492 7.64 -33.38 8.00
CA HIS A 492 8.63 -33.83 8.98
C HIS A 492 8.37 -33.31 10.42
N ALA A 493 7.59 -32.24 10.58
CA ALA A 493 7.12 -31.77 11.88
C ALA A 493 6.33 -32.82 12.68
N SER A 494 5.71 -33.82 12.03
CA SER A 494 5.03 -34.93 12.70
C SER A 494 5.88 -36.20 12.85
N LEU A 495 7.19 -36.16 12.55
CA LEU A 495 8.10 -37.29 12.79
C LEU A 495 8.39 -37.44 14.29
N LEU A 496 7.38 -37.95 14.99
CA LEU A 496 7.29 -38.08 16.44
C LEU A 496 7.52 -39.54 16.85
N GLY A 497 8.58 -39.76 17.61
CA GLY A 497 9.05 -41.09 18.02
C GLY A 497 10.43 -40.97 18.66
N GLU A 498 11.11 -42.11 18.86
CA GLU A 498 12.53 -42.08 19.23
C GLU A 498 13.39 -42.17 17.96
N PHE A 499 14.09 -41.07 17.66
CA PHE A 499 14.92 -40.94 16.47
C PHE A 499 16.29 -40.38 16.84
N ASP A 500 17.35 -40.86 16.19
CA ASP A 500 18.72 -40.33 16.33
C ASP A 500 19.23 -40.19 17.78
N GLY A 501 18.72 -41.02 18.70
CA GLY A 501 19.07 -40.98 20.12
C GLY A 501 18.29 -39.94 20.95
N TYR A 502 17.34 -39.23 20.34
CA TYR A 502 16.43 -38.30 21.01
C TYR A 502 15.14 -39.01 21.43
N PRO A 503 14.62 -38.74 22.64
CA PRO A 503 13.32 -39.24 23.06
C PRO A 503 12.18 -38.50 22.35
N MET A 504 11.01 -39.10 22.31
CA MET A 504 9.80 -38.46 21.79
C MET A 504 9.37 -37.29 22.69
N TRP A 505 9.08 -36.14 22.09
CA TRP A 505 8.51 -35.00 22.79
C TRP A 505 7.00 -35.19 22.98
N THR A 506 6.61 -35.73 24.15
CA THR A 506 5.21 -36.12 24.44
C THR A 506 4.21 -34.98 24.28
N TRP A 507 4.53 -33.77 24.76
CA TRP A 507 3.63 -32.62 24.62
C TRP A 507 3.35 -32.28 23.16
N PHE A 508 4.34 -32.36 22.27
CA PHE A 508 4.15 -32.07 20.84
C PHE A 508 3.33 -33.18 20.15
N SER A 509 3.49 -34.43 20.57
CA SER A 509 2.63 -35.53 20.13
C SER A 509 1.18 -35.32 20.56
N ASP A 510 0.91 -35.03 21.82
CA ASP A 510 -0.43 -34.72 22.33
C ASP A 510 -1.04 -33.51 21.60
N PHE A 511 -0.23 -32.48 21.35
CA PHE A 511 -0.60 -31.30 20.58
C PHE A 511 -1.03 -31.64 19.14
N LEU A 512 -0.41 -32.63 18.49
CA LEU A 512 -0.80 -33.09 17.16
C LEU A 512 -1.86 -34.20 17.15
N GLY A 513 -2.47 -34.51 18.30
CA GLY A 513 -3.56 -35.49 18.41
C GLY A 513 -3.19 -36.76 19.15
N GLY A 514 -2.00 -36.83 19.75
CA GLY A 514 -1.45 -38.03 20.41
C GLY A 514 -0.76 -38.98 19.43
N ILE A 515 -0.46 -38.51 18.21
CA ILE A 515 0.10 -39.34 17.15
C ILE A 515 1.57 -39.70 17.42
N ARG A 516 1.93 -40.93 17.05
CA ARG A 516 3.32 -41.36 16.91
C ARG A 516 3.52 -41.90 15.50
N TYR A 517 4.63 -41.50 14.86
CA TYR A 517 5.00 -41.99 13.54
C TYR A 517 5.13 -43.52 13.55
N GLN A 518 4.52 -44.17 12.55
CA GLN A 518 4.57 -45.63 12.40
C GLN A 518 5.28 -46.07 11.12
N ASN A 519 4.88 -45.51 9.97
CA ASN A 519 5.44 -45.87 8.66
C ASN A 519 5.02 -44.84 7.60
N TYR A 520 5.47 -45.01 6.36
CA TYR A 520 4.94 -44.33 5.18
C TYR A 520 4.16 -45.30 4.28
N ILE A 521 3.17 -44.79 3.54
CA ILE A 521 2.33 -45.57 2.62
C ILE A 521 3.20 -46.25 1.54
N ALA A 522 3.97 -45.45 0.80
CA ALA A 522 4.95 -45.86 -0.20
C ALA A 522 6.05 -44.79 -0.27
N ASP A 523 7.19 -45.08 -0.89
CA ASP A 523 8.33 -44.13 -0.95
C ASP A 523 7.88 -42.73 -1.40
N LEU A 524 7.15 -42.65 -2.51
CA LEU A 524 6.42 -41.45 -2.97
C LEU A 524 5.18 -41.87 -3.74
N SER A 525 4.06 -41.16 -3.63
CA SER A 525 2.84 -41.44 -4.39
C SER A 525 2.03 -40.18 -4.62
N ASP A 526 1.31 -40.13 -5.75
CA ASP A 526 0.22 -39.15 -5.90
C ASP A 526 -0.92 -39.54 -4.98
N GLY A 527 -1.65 -38.57 -4.43
CA GLY A 527 -2.88 -38.80 -3.65
C GLY A 527 -3.87 -37.67 -3.83
N GLU A 528 -5.15 -37.99 -3.96
CA GLU A 528 -6.23 -37.01 -4.04
C GLU A 528 -6.71 -36.64 -2.63
N VAL A 529 -6.60 -35.37 -2.29
CA VAL A 529 -7.03 -34.78 -1.03
C VAL A 529 -8.45 -34.24 -1.18
N PHE A 530 -9.32 -34.56 -0.22
CA PHE A 530 -10.68 -34.06 -0.09
C PHE A 530 -10.74 -32.99 0.99
N VAL A 531 -11.31 -31.82 0.66
CA VAL A 531 -11.54 -30.74 1.61
C VAL A 531 -12.81 -31.04 2.41
N GLU A 532 -12.67 -31.27 3.71
CA GLU A 532 -13.78 -31.58 4.62
C GLU A 532 -14.45 -30.32 5.17
N GLN A 533 -13.67 -29.24 5.37
CA GLN A 533 -14.13 -27.98 5.97
C GLN A 533 -13.92 -26.79 5.01
N PRO A 534 -14.74 -26.65 3.95
CA PRO A 534 -14.54 -25.62 2.94
C PRO A 534 -14.72 -24.18 3.45
N ASP A 535 -15.44 -24.00 4.56
CA ASP A 535 -15.69 -22.69 5.17
C ASP A 535 -14.55 -22.23 6.09
N HIS A 536 -13.59 -23.11 6.43
CA HIS A 536 -12.44 -22.74 7.24
C HIS A 536 -11.55 -21.74 6.46
N PRO A 537 -11.05 -20.65 7.07
CA PRO A 537 -10.28 -19.62 6.35
C PRO A 537 -9.11 -20.16 5.51
N VAL A 538 -8.40 -21.15 6.05
CA VAL A 538 -7.27 -21.83 5.40
C VAL A 538 -7.65 -22.56 4.09
N MET A 539 -8.92 -22.96 3.94
CA MET A 539 -9.41 -23.69 2.78
C MET A 539 -9.97 -22.77 1.68
N LYS A 540 -10.04 -21.46 1.93
CA LYS A 540 -10.58 -20.50 0.97
C LYS A 540 -9.79 -20.50 -0.34
N GLY A 541 -10.51 -20.66 -1.45
CA GLY A 541 -9.94 -20.67 -2.79
C GLY A 541 -9.45 -22.05 -3.27
N LEU A 542 -9.51 -23.08 -2.44
CA LEU A 542 -9.21 -24.45 -2.84
C LEU A 542 -10.42 -25.11 -3.52
N PRO A 543 -10.19 -26.00 -4.51
CA PRO A 543 -11.24 -26.88 -5.00
C PRO A 543 -11.59 -27.92 -3.91
N GLY A 544 -12.82 -28.45 -3.95
CA GLY A 544 -13.25 -29.48 -2.99
C GLY A 544 -12.43 -30.79 -3.02
N ARG A 545 -11.71 -31.03 -4.13
CA ARG A 545 -10.71 -32.09 -4.28
C ARG A 545 -9.51 -31.58 -5.07
N PHE A 546 -8.30 -31.98 -4.69
CA PHE A 546 -7.06 -31.68 -5.43
C PHE A 546 -6.05 -32.80 -5.29
N VAL A 547 -5.13 -32.93 -6.25
CA VAL A 547 -4.08 -33.95 -6.24
C VAL A 547 -2.79 -33.36 -5.66
N ILE A 548 -2.20 -34.07 -4.71
CA ILE A 548 -0.82 -33.88 -4.27
C ILE A 548 0.06 -34.88 -5.03
N PRO A 549 1.02 -34.42 -5.86
CA PRO A 549 1.78 -35.29 -6.73
C PRO A 549 3.06 -35.83 -6.07
N ASP A 550 3.28 -37.14 -6.18
CA ASP A 550 4.56 -37.83 -5.86
C ASP A 550 5.18 -37.40 -4.53
N ASP A 551 4.39 -37.43 -3.45
CA ASP A 551 4.80 -37.04 -2.09
C ASP A 551 4.83 -38.24 -1.13
N GLU A 552 5.37 -38.05 0.06
CA GLU A 552 5.50 -39.07 1.10
C GLU A 552 4.35 -38.92 2.11
N TRP A 553 3.62 -40.01 2.34
CA TRP A 553 2.40 -40.01 3.16
C TRP A 553 2.63 -40.80 4.44
N TYR A 554 2.70 -40.10 5.57
CA TYR A 554 2.91 -40.71 6.88
C TYR A 554 1.67 -41.39 7.41
N THR A 555 1.89 -42.50 8.10
CA THR A 555 0.90 -43.23 8.89
C THR A 555 1.31 -43.17 10.35
N TYR A 556 0.31 -43.14 11.23
CA TYR A 556 0.47 -42.99 12.66
C TYR A 556 -0.16 -44.17 13.40
N ASP A 557 0.26 -44.41 14.63
CA ASP A 557 -0.26 -45.48 15.48
C ASP A 557 -1.73 -45.29 15.91
N CYS A 558 -2.23 -44.06 15.84
CA CYS A 558 -3.62 -43.69 16.06
C CYS A 558 -4.10 -42.64 15.06
N ASN A 559 -5.42 -42.54 14.87
CA ASN A 559 -5.99 -41.53 14.00
C ASN A 559 -6.16 -40.21 14.78
N PRO A 560 -5.58 -39.09 14.32
CA PRO A 560 -5.71 -37.81 15.01
C PRO A 560 -7.17 -37.36 15.16
N ARG A 561 -8.08 -37.82 14.31
CA ARG A 561 -9.53 -37.57 14.39
C ARG A 561 -10.17 -38.13 15.66
N ASP A 562 -9.59 -39.19 16.24
CA ASP A 562 -10.13 -39.79 17.48
C ASP A 562 -9.90 -38.88 18.71
N ASN A 563 -9.05 -37.86 18.57
CA ASN A 563 -8.79 -36.88 19.61
C ASN A 563 -9.79 -35.71 19.51
N PRO A 564 -10.60 -35.44 20.55
CA PRO A 564 -11.72 -34.48 20.48
C PRO A 564 -11.29 -33.02 20.31
N VAL A 565 -10.01 -32.69 20.51
CA VAL A 565 -9.52 -31.31 20.29
C VAL A 565 -9.01 -31.09 18.87
N ILE A 566 -8.87 -32.14 18.08
CA ILE A 566 -8.41 -32.07 16.70
C ILE A 566 -9.60 -31.85 15.76
N GLU A 567 -9.47 -30.83 14.92
CA GLU A 567 -10.38 -30.58 13.82
C GLU A 567 -9.67 -30.92 12.51
N VAL A 568 -10.15 -31.95 11.83
CA VAL A 568 -9.65 -32.35 10.52
C VAL A 568 -10.27 -31.45 9.45
N LEU A 569 -9.41 -30.80 8.65
CA LEU A 569 -9.83 -29.91 7.59
C LEU A 569 -9.76 -30.58 6.20
N ALA A 570 -8.87 -31.56 6.03
CA ALA A 570 -8.77 -32.36 4.81
C ALA A 570 -8.17 -33.75 5.07
N SER A 571 -8.61 -34.72 4.26
CA SER A 571 -8.12 -36.10 4.28
C SER A 571 -7.74 -36.56 2.87
N VAL A 572 -6.78 -37.48 2.78
CA VAL A 572 -6.41 -38.11 1.50
C VAL A 572 -7.23 -39.37 1.27
N ASP A 573 -7.63 -39.58 0.02
CA ASP A 573 -8.32 -40.78 -0.43
C ASP A 573 -7.28 -41.85 -0.80
N GLU A 574 -7.03 -42.81 0.10
CA GLU A 574 -5.97 -43.81 -0.09
C GLU A 574 -6.18 -44.76 -1.28
N ASP A 575 -7.39 -44.80 -1.88
CA ASP A 575 -7.65 -45.59 -3.09
C ASP A 575 -7.08 -44.90 -4.33
N THR A 576 -6.86 -43.59 -4.25
CA THR A 576 -6.29 -42.77 -5.33
C THR A 576 -4.76 -42.83 -5.39
N TYR A 577 -4.10 -43.45 -4.40
CA TYR A 577 -2.66 -43.63 -4.42
C TYR A 577 -2.21 -44.31 -5.71
N SER A 578 -1.34 -43.62 -6.46
CA SER A 578 -0.78 -44.12 -7.72
C SER A 578 0.19 -45.29 -7.50
N ARG A 579 0.85 -45.34 -6.33
CA ARG A 579 1.62 -46.52 -5.90
C ARG A 579 0.82 -47.35 -4.90
N LYS A 580 0.58 -48.62 -5.24
CA LYS A 580 -0.13 -49.55 -4.37
C LYS A 580 0.81 -50.14 -3.32
N THR A 581 0.33 -50.20 -2.09
CA THR A 581 1.03 -50.70 -0.91
C THR A 581 0.06 -51.50 -0.04
N ALA A 582 0.61 -52.35 0.83
CA ALA A 582 -0.16 -53.03 1.88
C ALA A 582 -0.28 -52.16 3.14
N VAL A 583 0.56 -51.12 3.30
CA VAL A 583 0.48 -50.17 4.42
C VAL A 583 -0.69 -49.23 4.19
N LYS A 584 -1.51 -49.06 5.21
CA LYS A 584 -2.76 -48.30 5.17
C LYS A 584 -2.98 -47.62 6.52
N MET A 585 -3.39 -46.36 6.51
CA MET A 585 -3.99 -45.66 7.64
C MET A 585 -5.51 -45.94 7.70
N GLY A 586 -6.15 -46.02 6.53
CA GLY A 586 -7.60 -46.13 6.39
C GLY A 586 -8.26 -44.75 6.25
N ASP A 587 -8.90 -44.26 7.30
CA ASP A 587 -9.23 -42.83 7.38
C ASP A 587 -7.93 -42.05 7.62
N HIS A 588 -7.57 -41.18 6.68
CA HIS A 588 -6.24 -40.58 6.61
C HIS A 588 -6.30 -39.05 6.59
N PRO A 589 -6.46 -38.41 7.76
CA PRO A 589 -6.30 -36.96 7.90
C PRO A 589 -4.92 -36.49 7.45
N VAL A 590 -4.87 -35.41 6.69
CA VAL A 590 -3.63 -34.82 6.16
C VAL A 590 -3.50 -33.32 6.39
N VAL A 591 -4.61 -32.66 6.75
CA VAL A 591 -4.60 -31.27 7.22
C VAL A 591 -5.50 -31.17 8.44
N TRP A 592 -4.97 -30.70 9.56
CA TRP A 592 -5.75 -30.53 10.79
C TRP A 592 -5.21 -29.43 11.70
N THR A 593 -6.07 -28.97 12.61
CA THR A 593 -5.76 -27.99 13.65
C THR A 593 -6.12 -28.54 15.03
N ASN A 594 -5.46 -28.03 16.08
CA ASN A 594 -5.78 -28.28 17.47
C ASN A 594 -6.50 -27.06 18.08
N SER A 595 -7.77 -27.23 18.42
CA SER A 595 -8.65 -26.19 18.97
C SER A 595 -8.46 -25.92 20.47
N SER A 596 -7.61 -26.68 21.16
CA SER A 596 -7.42 -26.55 22.61
C SER A 596 -6.49 -25.41 23.05
N LEU A 597 -5.71 -24.84 22.12
CA LEU A 597 -4.76 -23.77 22.39
C LEU A 597 -5.26 -22.43 21.83
N PRO A 598 -4.97 -21.30 22.50
CA PRO A 598 -5.32 -19.98 21.98
C PRO A 598 -4.49 -19.58 20.77
N GLY A 599 -3.24 -20.05 20.66
CA GLY A 599 -2.40 -19.87 19.47
C GLY A 599 -2.95 -20.66 18.28
N ARG A 600 -3.20 -19.97 17.16
CA ARG A 600 -3.64 -20.61 15.91
C ARG A 600 -2.59 -21.61 15.45
N ASN A 601 -3.00 -22.81 15.10
CA ASN A 601 -2.05 -23.85 14.74
C ASN A 601 -2.60 -24.72 13.61
N LEU A 602 -1.74 -25.16 12.71
CA LEU A 602 -2.12 -26.03 11.61
C LEU A 602 -0.99 -26.99 11.28
N TYR A 603 -1.32 -28.25 11.04
CA TYR A 603 -0.38 -29.21 10.47
C TYR A 603 -0.81 -29.59 9.05
N LEU A 604 0.18 -29.63 8.15
CA LEU A 604 0.07 -30.12 6.77
C LEU A 604 0.96 -31.35 6.62
N GLN A 605 0.40 -32.51 6.26
CA GLN A 605 1.18 -33.75 6.20
C GLN A 605 2.14 -33.82 5.02
N PHE A 606 1.80 -33.22 3.89
CA PHE A 606 2.60 -33.26 2.68
C PHE A 606 3.62 -32.11 2.65
N GLY A 607 4.79 -32.40 2.08
CA GLY A 607 5.97 -31.53 2.14
C GLY A 607 7.25 -32.20 1.65
N HIS A 608 7.23 -33.47 1.21
CA HIS A 608 8.46 -34.12 0.77
C HIS A 608 8.86 -33.74 -0.67
N SER A 609 7.87 -33.57 -1.55
CA SER A 609 8.11 -33.51 -2.99
C SER A 609 8.42 -32.08 -3.47
N PRO A 610 9.52 -31.84 -4.20
CA PRO A 610 9.75 -30.54 -4.83
C PRO A 610 8.67 -30.15 -5.84
N LYS A 611 7.88 -31.10 -6.35
CA LYS A 611 6.77 -30.84 -7.27
C LYS A 611 5.65 -30.02 -6.63
N LEU A 612 5.56 -29.99 -5.30
CA LEU A 612 4.61 -29.15 -4.58
C LEU A 612 4.79 -27.65 -4.88
N ALA A 613 6.03 -27.21 -5.19
CA ALA A 613 6.30 -25.82 -5.54
C ALA A 613 5.57 -25.35 -6.83
N ASP A 614 5.16 -26.29 -7.68
CA ASP A 614 4.40 -26.03 -8.90
C ASP A 614 2.89 -26.32 -8.76
N ASN A 615 2.43 -26.80 -7.59
CA ASN A 615 1.04 -27.16 -7.37
C ASN A 615 0.25 -25.97 -6.79
N GLU A 616 -0.74 -25.46 -7.53
CA GLU A 616 -1.52 -24.28 -7.13
C GLU A 616 -2.38 -24.50 -5.88
N ALA A 617 -2.90 -25.72 -5.67
CA ALA A 617 -3.68 -26.02 -4.48
C ALA A 617 -2.78 -26.02 -3.23
N PHE A 618 -1.60 -26.65 -3.31
CA PHE A 618 -0.61 -26.62 -2.23
C PHE A 618 -0.15 -25.19 -1.93
N LYS A 619 0.22 -24.43 -2.95
CA LYS A 619 0.65 -23.03 -2.79
C LYS A 619 -0.42 -22.17 -2.13
N THR A 620 -1.67 -22.31 -2.58
CA THR A 620 -2.81 -21.61 -1.99
C THR A 620 -2.98 -22.01 -0.52
N LEU A 621 -3.01 -23.30 -0.23
CA LEU A 621 -3.15 -23.84 1.11
C LEU A 621 -2.04 -23.35 2.05
N LEU A 622 -0.77 -23.46 1.63
CA LEU A 622 0.38 -23.04 2.42
C LEU A 622 0.34 -21.53 2.72
N LEU A 623 0.05 -20.70 1.72
CA LEU A 623 -0.06 -19.25 1.93
C LEU A 623 -1.21 -18.89 2.90
N GLN A 624 -2.39 -19.48 2.70
CA GLN A 624 -3.53 -19.25 3.59
C GLN A 624 -3.26 -19.75 5.02
N SER A 625 -2.53 -20.85 5.16
CA SER A 625 -2.11 -21.38 6.46
C SER A 625 -1.23 -20.38 7.21
N VAL A 626 -0.23 -19.82 6.54
CA VAL A 626 0.70 -18.85 7.13
C VAL A 626 -0.01 -17.53 7.46
N LEU A 627 -0.86 -17.03 6.56
CA LEU A 627 -1.67 -15.82 6.80
C LEU A 627 -2.58 -16.01 8.02
N TRP A 628 -3.32 -17.11 8.06
CA TRP A 628 -4.21 -17.41 9.18
C TRP A 628 -3.44 -17.53 10.49
N ALA A 629 -2.32 -18.26 10.52
CA ALA A 629 -1.47 -18.37 11.70
C ALA A 629 -0.96 -17.01 12.18
N ALA A 630 -0.56 -16.12 11.26
CA ALA A 630 -0.11 -14.76 11.55
C ALA A 630 -1.25 -13.76 11.85
N GLY A 631 -2.51 -14.20 11.81
CA GLY A 631 -3.69 -13.37 12.09
C GLY A 631 -4.05 -12.37 11.02
N ARG A 632 -3.75 -12.70 9.76
CA ARG A 632 -4.11 -11.92 8.58
C ARG A 632 -5.32 -12.49 7.85
#